data_AF-A0A0H4KD43-F1
#
_entry.id   AF-A0A0H4KD43-F1
#
_cell.length_a   1.000
_cell.length_b   1.000
_cell.length_c   1.000
_cell.angle_alpha   90.00
_cell.angle_beta   90.00
_cell.angle_gamma   90.00
#
_symmetry.space_group_name_H-M   'P 1'
#
loop_
_entity.id
_entity.type
_entity.pdbx_description
1 polymer ?
#
loop_
_entity_poly.entity_id
_entity_poly.type
_entity_poly.pdbx_seq_one_letter_code
_entity_poly.pdbx_strand_id
1 'polypeptide(L)'
;MIQIPKHKSVIIGGRVRKLYYFGFYGRGAKICTHEEYIENIVVWEGTLNNPLADVGETIYISDIKKDVAVVSRSKNTDGGYVYFVNYQEEIEDEATEESLRRATEEEQKYKESEQQRLEKEIEDAKKEKAKEEITTTKTKKWYLFWK
;
A
#
# COMPACT_ATOMS: atom_id res chain seq x y z
N MET A 1 -25.59 24.30 39.63
CA MET A 1 -25.13 23.88 38.29
C MET A 1 -23.63 24.12 38.22
N ILE A 2 -22.82 23.07 38.06
CA ILE A 2 -21.37 23.22 37.88
C ILE A 2 -21.13 23.60 36.43
N GLN A 3 -20.62 24.81 36.18
CA GLN A 3 -20.17 25.19 34.85
C GLN A 3 -18.81 24.55 34.59
N ILE A 4 -18.77 23.61 33.64
CA ILE A 4 -17.50 23.03 33.19
C ILE A 4 -16.84 24.07 32.27
N PRO A 5 -15.62 24.54 32.58
CA PRO A 5 -14.94 25.53 31.77
C PRO A 5 -14.69 24.96 30.38
N LYS A 6 -14.74 25.82 29.36
CA LYS A 6 -14.65 25.46 27.95
C LYS A 6 -13.45 26.10 27.27
N HIS A 7 -12.91 25.47 26.22
CA HIS A 7 -11.80 26.01 25.44
C HIS A 7 -12.01 25.83 23.95
N LYS A 8 -11.50 26.80 23.17
CA LYS A 8 -11.47 26.71 21.70
C LYS A 8 -10.50 25.60 21.29
N SER A 9 -10.92 24.81 20.32
CA SER A 9 -10.23 23.61 19.88
C SER A 9 -10.29 23.49 18.36
N VAL A 10 -9.14 23.23 17.75
CA VAL A 10 -9.01 22.86 16.34
C VAL A 10 -8.41 21.47 16.28
N ILE A 11 -9.05 20.56 15.56
CA ILE A 11 -8.54 19.21 15.33
C ILE A 11 -8.02 19.12 13.90
N ILE A 12 -6.76 18.75 13.77
CA ILE A 12 -6.03 18.65 12.52
C ILE A 12 -5.69 17.18 12.25
N GLY A 13 -6.06 16.70 11.07
CA GLY A 13 -5.68 15.40 10.53
C GLY A 13 -4.81 15.56 9.29
N GLY A 14 -4.44 14.44 8.68
CA GLY A 14 -3.74 14.42 7.39
C GLY A 14 -4.68 14.19 6.22
N ARG A 15 -4.33 14.70 5.06
CA ARG A 15 -4.84 14.26 3.77
C ARG A 15 -3.77 13.44 3.08
N VAL A 16 -4.12 12.23 2.69
CA VAL A 16 -3.21 11.28 2.04
C VAL A 16 -3.76 10.90 0.68
N ARG A 17 -2.87 10.77 -0.31
CA ARG A 17 -3.17 10.23 -1.62
C ARG A 17 -2.80 8.77 -1.64
N LYS A 18 -3.68 7.94 -2.17
CA LYS A 18 -3.39 6.53 -2.41
C LYS A 18 -2.69 6.36 -3.74
N LEU A 19 -1.52 5.73 -3.74
CA LEU A 19 -0.74 5.43 -4.94
C LEU A 19 -0.58 3.92 -5.09
N TYR A 20 -0.60 3.47 -6.33
CA TYR A 20 -0.39 2.07 -6.69
C TYR A 20 0.96 1.90 -7.37
N TYR A 21 1.65 0.81 -7.06
CA TYR A 21 2.89 0.44 -7.72
C TYR A 21 2.99 -1.08 -7.85
N PHE A 22 3.65 -1.55 -8.90
CA PHE A 22 3.93 -2.97 -9.05
C PHE A 22 5.23 -3.32 -8.31
N GLY A 23 5.17 -4.33 -7.44
CA GLY A 23 6.28 -4.68 -6.57
C GLY A 23 6.43 -6.18 -6.36
N PHE A 24 7.66 -6.59 -6.05
CA PHE A 24 8.01 -7.96 -5.71
C PHE A 24 8.14 -8.06 -4.19
N TYR A 25 7.26 -8.82 -3.54
CA TYR A 25 7.35 -9.03 -2.09
C TYR A 25 7.03 -10.46 -1.70
N GLY A 26 8.01 -11.15 -1.12
CA GLY A 26 7.89 -12.52 -0.61
C GLY A 26 7.48 -13.53 -1.68
N ARG A 27 6.15 -13.74 -1.84
CA ARG A 27 5.53 -14.84 -2.59
C ARG A 27 5.12 -14.50 -4.03
N GLY A 28 5.46 -13.33 -4.54
CA GLY A 28 5.19 -13.00 -5.93
C GLY A 28 5.21 -11.52 -6.24
N ALA A 29 5.04 -11.23 -7.52
CA ALA A 29 4.84 -9.90 -8.04
C ALA A 29 3.35 -9.54 -7.96
N LYS A 30 3.04 -8.37 -7.40
CA LYS A 30 1.66 -7.91 -7.24
C LYS A 30 1.60 -6.38 -7.24
N ILE A 31 0.42 -5.85 -7.50
CA ILE A 31 0.14 -4.43 -7.26
C ILE A 31 0.06 -4.20 -5.75
N CYS A 32 0.83 -3.24 -5.27
CA CYS A 32 0.91 -2.77 -3.91
C CYS A 32 0.38 -1.34 -3.81
N THR A 33 0.01 -0.94 -2.60
CA THR A 33 -0.44 0.42 -2.29
C THR A 33 0.55 1.13 -1.39
N HIS A 34 0.74 2.41 -1.62
CA HIS A 34 1.48 3.33 -0.77
C HIS A 34 0.63 4.59 -0.56
N GLU A 35 0.70 5.17 0.63
CA GLU A 35 0.03 6.42 0.96
C GLU A 35 1.05 7.55 0.94
N GLU A 36 0.81 8.56 0.11
CA GLU A 36 1.59 9.78 0.03
C GLU A 36 0.90 10.88 0.83
N TYR A 37 1.58 11.40 1.85
CA TYR A 37 1.07 12.53 2.61
C TYR A 37 1.08 13.80 1.75
N ILE A 38 -0.06 14.49 1.71
CA ILE A 38 -0.23 15.72 0.92
C ILE A 38 -0.15 16.94 1.83
N GLU A 39 -1.09 17.05 2.77
CA GLU A 39 -1.23 18.24 3.62
C GLU A 39 -1.96 17.94 4.93
N ASN A 40 -1.91 18.90 5.85
CA ASN A 40 -2.73 18.89 7.05
C ASN A 40 -4.07 19.52 6.73
N ILE A 41 -5.16 18.92 7.22
CA ILE A 41 -6.52 19.43 7.04
C ILE A 41 -7.18 19.67 8.39
N VAL A 42 -8.01 20.72 8.47
CA VAL A 42 -8.87 20.94 9.62
C VAL A 42 -10.03 19.95 9.52
N VAL A 43 -10.04 18.99 10.44
CA VAL A 43 -11.09 17.96 10.52
C VAL A 43 -12.29 18.49 11.29
N TRP A 44 -12.03 19.32 12.30
CA TRP A 44 -13.07 19.91 13.13
C TRP A 44 -12.58 21.17 13.84
N GLU A 45 -13.46 22.14 14.03
CA GLU A 45 -13.21 23.33 14.84
C GLU A 45 -14.42 23.62 15.74
N GLY A 46 -14.16 23.95 17.00
CA GLY A 46 -15.22 24.31 17.91
C GLY A 46 -14.74 24.50 19.34
N THR A 47 -15.63 24.19 20.29
CA THR A 47 -15.35 24.37 21.72
C THR A 47 -15.53 23.05 22.44
N LEU A 48 -14.48 22.63 23.17
CA LEU A 48 -14.50 21.43 24.00
C LEU A 48 -14.62 21.81 25.48
N ASN A 49 -15.14 20.87 26.28
CA ASN A 49 -15.17 21.01 27.74
C ASN A 49 -13.80 20.62 28.30
N ASN A 50 -13.40 21.22 29.42
CA ASN A 50 -12.27 20.75 30.20
C ASN A 50 -12.59 19.42 30.90
N PRO A 51 -11.58 18.56 31.18
CA PRO A 51 -10.15 18.77 30.95
C PRO A 51 -9.73 18.67 29.48
N LEU A 52 -8.55 19.21 29.16
CA LEU A 52 -7.95 19.10 27.83
C LEU A 52 -7.60 17.64 27.54
N ALA A 53 -7.84 17.17 26.31
CA ALA A 53 -7.37 15.86 25.90
C ALA A 53 -5.83 15.81 25.90
N ASP A 54 -5.24 14.78 26.48
CA ASP A 54 -3.79 14.55 26.48
C ASP A 54 -3.36 13.67 25.29
N VAL A 55 -2.05 13.64 25.03
CA VAL A 55 -1.49 12.80 23.95
C VAL A 55 -1.74 11.33 24.26
N GLY A 56 -2.27 10.59 23.28
CA GLY A 56 -2.70 9.21 23.42
C GLY A 56 -4.18 9.03 23.78
N GLU A 57 -4.87 10.10 24.20
CA GLU A 57 -6.32 10.05 24.42
C GLU A 57 -7.09 10.10 23.11
N THR A 58 -8.34 9.64 23.15
CA THR A 58 -9.22 9.61 21.98
C THR A 58 -10.30 10.69 22.08
N ILE A 59 -10.58 11.32 20.94
CA ILE A 59 -11.65 12.31 20.79
C ILE A 59 -12.63 11.76 19.74
N TYR A 60 -13.90 11.66 20.10
CA TYR A 60 -14.95 11.34 19.13
C TYR A 60 -15.36 12.59 18.36
N ILE A 61 -15.26 12.54 17.03
CA ILE A 61 -15.71 13.62 16.14
C ILE A 61 -17.02 13.19 15.47
N SER A 62 -18.12 13.88 15.82
CA SER A 62 -19.47 13.56 15.33
C SER A 62 -19.61 13.66 13.81
N ASP A 63 -18.96 14.65 13.21
CA ASP A 63 -19.16 15.02 11.80
C ASP A 63 -18.64 13.93 10.86
N ILE A 64 -17.55 13.26 11.27
CA ILE A 64 -16.97 12.10 10.57
C ILE A 64 -17.30 10.76 11.23
N LYS A 65 -18.04 10.78 12.36
CA LYS A 65 -18.43 9.61 13.17
C LYS A 65 -17.27 8.67 13.52
N LYS A 66 -16.12 9.22 13.91
CA LYS A 66 -14.91 8.45 14.22
C LYS A 66 -14.26 8.89 15.53
N ASP A 67 -13.67 7.93 16.22
CA ASP A 67 -12.72 8.17 17.31
C ASP A 67 -11.33 8.40 16.72
N VAL A 68 -10.70 9.50 17.11
CA VAL A 68 -9.36 9.89 16.66
C VAL A 68 -8.43 10.03 17.86
N ALA A 69 -7.23 9.48 17.77
CA ALA A 69 -6.24 9.56 18.83
C ALA A 69 -5.40 10.83 18.69
N VAL A 70 -5.19 11.54 19.79
CA VAL A 70 -4.34 12.73 19.84
C VAL A 70 -2.88 12.30 19.76
N VAL A 71 -2.20 12.68 18.68
CA VAL A 71 -0.78 12.43 18.44
C VAL A 71 0.07 13.55 19.06
N SER A 72 -0.37 14.79 18.91
CA SER A 72 0.27 15.93 19.56
C SER A 72 -0.71 17.07 19.84
N ARG A 73 -0.35 17.95 20.77
CA ARG A 73 -1.17 19.08 21.20
C ARG A 73 -0.31 20.33 21.30
N SER A 74 -0.81 21.42 20.73
CA SER A 74 -0.18 22.74 20.77
C SER A 74 -1.15 23.79 21.27
N LYS A 75 -0.64 24.81 21.97
CA LYS A 75 -1.44 25.97 22.38
C LYS A 75 -1.49 26.99 21.24
N ASN A 76 -2.67 27.46 20.89
CA ASN A 76 -2.85 28.53 19.92
C ASN A 76 -2.60 29.91 20.56
N THR A 77 -2.24 30.91 19.77
CA THR A 77 -2.00 32.30 20.21
C THR A 77 -3.24 32.91 20.86
N ASP A 78 -4.43 32.51 20.42
CA ASP A 78 -5.72 33.02 20.92
C ASP A 78 -6.19 32.34 22.22
N GLY A 79 -5.31 31.57 22.87
CA GLY A 79 -5.62 30.86 24.12
C GLY A 79 -6.38 29.54 23.95
N GLY A 80 -6.63 29.11 22.71
CA GLY A 80 -7.18 27.78 22.37
C GLY A 80 -6.12 26.69 22.25
N TYR A 81 -6.54 25.50 21.84
CA TYR A 81 -5.68 24.34 21.61
C TYR A 81 -5.85 23.78 20.20
N VAL A 82 -4.75 23.31 19.63
CA VAL A 82 -4.69 22.57 18.37
C VAL A 82 -4.30 21.14 18.69
N TYR A 83 -5.12 20.19 18.26
CA TYR A 83 -4.91 18.75 18.42
C TYR A 83 -4.57 18.15 17.07
N PHE A 84 -3.36 17.62 16.92
CA PHE A 84 -3.00 16.81 15.77
C PHE A 84 -3.38 15.37 16.06
N VAL A 85 -4.15 14.76 15.19
CA VAL A 85 -4.71 13.43 15.39
C VAL A 85 -4.27 12.45 14.32
N ASN A 86 -4.42 11.15 14.60
CA ASN A 86 -4.10 10.07 13.66
C ASN A 86 -5.15 9.89 12.55
N TYR A 87 -6.03 10.87 12.33
CA TYR A 87 -7.01 10.83 11.26
C TYR A 87 -6.35 11.13 9.92
N GLN A 88 -6.64 10.31 8.92
CA GLN A 88 -6.24 10.53 7.55
C GLN A 88 -7.48 10.47 6.64
N GLU A 89 -7.62 11.48 5.79
CA GLU A 89 -8.58 11.51 4.69
C GLU A 89 -7.88 11.06 3.42
N GLU A 90 -8.32 9.92 2.87
CA GLU A 90 -7.85 9.42 1.57
C GLU A 90 -8.52 10.20 0.44
N ILE A 91 -7.71 10.67 -0.51
CA ILE A 91 -8.18 11.23 -1.77
C ILE A 91 -7.81 10.32 -2.94
N GLU A 92 -8.72 10.25 -3.91
CA GLU A 92 -8.50 9.64 -5.22
C GLU A 92 -8.58 10.74 -6.28
N ASP A 93 -7.46 10.96 -6.97
CA ASP A 93 -7.30 11.98 -8.00
C ASP A 93 -6.65 11.41 -9.27
N GLU A 94 -6.40 12.26 -10.27
CA GLU A 94 -5.78 11.85 -11.54
C GLU A 94 -4.44 11.13 -11.35
N ALA A 95 -3.66 11.51 -10.33
CA ALA A 95 -2.39 10.85 -10.01
C ALA A 95 -2.61 9.44 -9.43
N THR A 96 -3.67 9.27 -8.62
CA THR A 96 -4.12 7.96 -8.12
C THR A 96 -4.48 7.03 -9.27
N GLU A 97 -5.31 7.50 -10.21
CA GLU A 97 -5.69 6.75 -11.41
C GLU A 97 -4.50 6.42 -12.30
N GLU A 98 -3.61 7.39 -12.52
CA GLU A 98 -2.41 7.19 -13.34
C GLU A 98 -1.47 6.15 -12.72
N SER A 99 -1.29 6.19 -11.39
CA SER A 99 -0.46 5.21 -10.68
C SER A 99 -1.03 3.80 -10.81
N LEU A 100 -2.35 3.64 -10.72
CA LEU A 100 -3.02 2.36 -10.92
C LEU A 100 -2.85 1.85 -12.35
N ARG A 101 -3.00 2.73 -13.34
CA ARG A 101 -2.78 2.38 -14.74
C ARG A 101 -1.36 1.88 -14.97
N ARG A 102 -0.35 2.61 -14.50
CA ARG A 102 1.07 2.23 -14.64
C ARG A 102 1.36 0.89 -13.96
N ALA A 103 0.89 0.70 -12.72
CA ALA A 103 1.08 -0.55 -11.99
C ALA A 103 0.43 -1.75 -12.71
N THR A 104 -0.73 -1.54 -13.33
CA THR A 104 -1.43 -2.57 -14.12
C THR A 104 -0.68 -2.90 -15.42
N GLU A 105 -0.17 -1.90 -16.12
CA GLU A 105 0.66 -2.10 -17.32
C GLU A 105 1.95 -2.88 -17.00
N GLU A 106 2.59 -2.57 -15.88
CA GLU A 106 3.79 -3.30 -15.41
C GLU A 106 3.46 -4.75 -15.03
N GLU A 107 2.35 -4.98 -14.33
CA GLU A 107 1.89 -6.33 -14.01
C GLU A 107 1.64 -7.15 -15.29
N GLN A 108 1.01 -6.56 -16.30
CA GLN A 108 0.72 -7.23 -17.55
C GLN A 108 2.00 -7.61 -18.30
N LYS A 109 2.96 -6.67 -18.42
CA LYS A 109 4.28 -6.94 -19.02
C LYS A 109 5.01 -8.05 -18.26
N TYR A 110 4.92 -8.07 -16.94
CA TYR A 110 5.51 -9.12 -16.13
C TYR A 110 4.90 -10.49 -16.44
N LYS A 111 3.56 -10.59 -16.48
CA LYS A 111 2.85 -11.84 -16.82
C LYS A 111 3.27 -12.38 -18.19
N GLU A 112 3.37 -11.50 -19.19
CA GLU A 112 3.84 -11.87 -20.53
C GLU A 112 5.29 -12.38 -20.51
N SER A 113 6.18 -11.73 -19.76
CA SER A 113 7.58 -12.15 -19.66
C SER A 113 7.76 -13.49 -18.91
N GLU A 114 6.98 -13.73 -17.86
CA GLU A 114 6.99 -15.01 -17.14
C GLU A 114 6.47 -16.14 -18.03
N GLN A 115 5.41 -15.89 -18.79
CA GLN A 115 4.89 -16.86 -19.74
C GLN A 115 5.93 -17.22 -20.81
N GLN A 116 6.60 -16.22 -21.39
CA GLN A 116 7.68 -16.46 -22.36
C GLN A 116 8.85 -17.24 -21.74
N ARG A 117 9.22 -16.95 -20.48
CA ARG A 117 10.26 -17.71 -19.77
C ARG A 117 9.86 -19.18 -19.62
N LEU A 118 8.63 -19.45 -19.18
CA LEU A 118 8.11 -20.80 -19.01
C LEU A 118 8.03 -21.57 -20.34
N GLU A 119 7.56 -20.92 -21.41
CA GLU A 119 7.51 -21.53 -22.74
C GLU A 119 8.91 -21.93 -23.23
N LYS A 120 9.90 -21.07 -23.02
CA LYS A 120 11.30 -21.36 -23.36
C LYS A 120 11.88 -22.50 -22.53
N GLU A 121 11.66 -22.50 -21.21
CA GLU A 121 12.10 -23.59 -20.32
C GLU A 121 11.49 -24.93 -20.75
N ILE A 122 10.22 -24.96 -21.15
CA ILE A 122 9.56 -26.15 -21.67
C ILE A 122 10.18 -26.60 -23.00
N GLU A 123 10.48 -25.67 -23.91
CA GLU A 123 11.11 -26.00 -25.20
C GLU A 123 12.51 -26.56 -25.02
N ASP A 124 13.32 -25.96 -24.14
CA ASP A 124 14.67 -26.40 -23.86
C ASP A 124 14.67 -27.79 -23.20
N ALA A 125 13.75 -28.04 -22.24
CA ALA A 125 13.57 -29.36 -21.64
C ALA A 125 13.16 -30.44 -22.67
N LYS A 126 12.35 -30.09 -23.68
CA LYS A 126 12.01 -31.01 -24.79
C LYS A 126 13.23 -31.31 -25.66
N LYS A 127 14.04 -30.30 -25.98
CA LYS A 127 15.27 -30.48 -26.77
C LYS A 127 16.30 -31.35 -26.05
N GLU A 128 16.44 -31.20 -24.73
CA GLU A 128 17.33 -32.04 -23.93
C GLU A 128 16.88 -33.50 -23.92
N LYS A 129 15.59 -33.77 -23.67
CA LYS A 129 15.04 -35.14 -23.77
C LYS A 129 15.26 -35.77 -25.14
N ALA A 130 15.02 -35.02 -26.22
CA ALA A 130 15.25 -35.51 -27.58
C ALA A 130 16.74 -35.85 -27.84
N LYS A 131 17.67 -35.04 -27.31
CA LYS A 131 19.11 -35.33 -27.39
C LYS A 131 19.47 -36.61 -26.63
N GLU A 132 18.95 -36.79 -25.43
CA GLU A 132 19.16 -38.00 -24.61
C GLU A 132 18.61 -39.27 -25.27
N GLU A 133 17.46 -39.21 -25.92
CA GLU A 133 16.90 -40.33 -26.68
C GLU A 133 17.77 -40.70 -27.90
N ILE A 134 18.31 -39.70 -28.61
CA ILE A 134 19.22 -39.93 -29.75
C ILE A 134 20.53 -40.58 -29.29
N THR A 135 21.14 -40.10 -28.20
CA THR A 135 22.36 -40.72 -27.65
C THR A 135 22.08 -42.15 -27.21
N THR A 136 21.01 -42.39 -26.46
CA THR A 136 20.65 -43.73 -25.96
C THR A 136 20.39 -44.73 -27.10
N THR A 137 19.74 -44.29 -28.18
CA THR A 137 19.47 -45.12 -29.35
C THR A 137 20.76 -45.44 -30.13
N LYS A 138 21.67 -44.48 -30.24
CA LYS A 138 22.99 -44.71 -30.85
C LYS A 138 23.81 -45.72 -30.04
N THR A 139 23.90 -45.59 -28.72
CA THR A 139 24.63 -46.56 -27.88
C THR A 139 24.04 -47.95 -28.00
N LYS A 140 22.70 -48.10 -27.94
CA LYS A 140 22.05 -49.42 -28.12
C LYS A 140 22.37 -50.09 -29.44
N LYS A 141 22.46 -49.34 -30.55
CA LYS A 141 22.84 -49.89 -31.86
C LYS A 141 24.28 -50.43 -31.89
N TRP A 142 25.22 -49.80 -31.19
CA TRP A 142 26.61 -50.28 -31.13
C TRP A 142 26.75 -51.63 -30.42
N TYR A 143 26.01 -51.86 -29.33
CA TYR A 143 26.06 -53.14 -28.61
C TYR A 143 25.46 -54.33 -29.39
N LEU A 144 24.60 -54.09 -30.38
CA LEU A 144 24.02 -55.13 -31.22
C LEU A 144 25.01 -55.73 -32.24
N PHE A 145 26.11 -55.04 -32.54
CA PHE A 145 27.12 -55.51 -33.50
C PHE A 145 28.23 -56.38 -32.87
N TRP A 146 28.25 -56.54 -31.55
CA TRP A 146 29.29 -57.27 -30.81
C TRP A 146 28.81 -58.60 -30.18
N LYS A 147 27.67 -59.12 -30.61
CA LYS A 147 27.18 -60.47 -30.29
C LYS A 147 27.21 -61.34 -31.53
#